data_AF-A0A930REQ7-F1
#
_entry.id   AF-A0A930REQ7-F1
#
_cell.length_a   1.000
_cell.length_b   1.000
_cell.length_c   1.000
_cell.angle_alpha   90.00
_cell.angle_beta   90.00
_cell.angle_gamma   90.00
#
_symmetry.space_group_name_H-M   'P 1'
#
loop_
_entity.id
_entity.type
_entity.pdbx_description
1 polymer ?
#
loop_
_entity_poly.entity_id
_entity_poly.type
_entity_poly.pdbx_seq_one_letter_code
_entity_poly.pdbx_strand_id
1 'polypeptide(L)'
;EPVRQIANNAGLEGSVVVENVKKFVEDYNKLLDDLHGRYNNNKYPDYEVLTKDQEASMSHEQVEKWNERAKSGLLYRDGYLRSIISDMRDAVTNRVGSAPGRYNNLAAIGITSKDQSGHLKLDENKLRTAISAEPDAVNQIFSHTDDDDNYGDNGVATRLAERLGKRMESLKSHAGMTANKSDRSELGKLIESYEKQMSDIKQLMSSFENQLYKKYNAMEEAISKLSTQFGFFSRQ
;
A
#
# COMPACT_ATOMS: atom_id res chain seq x y z
N GLU A 1 30.69 -44.65 16.24
CA GLU A 1 30.22 -43.30 16.63
C GLU A 1 28.97 -42.85 15.84
N PRO A 2 27.80 -43.49 15.98
CA PRO A 2 26.55 -43.01 15.36
C PRO A 2 25.89 -41.85 16.14
N VAL A 3 26.06 -41.80 17.47
CA VAL A 3 25.45 -40.77 18.34
C VAL A 3 26.04 -39.37 18.08
N ARG A 4 27.33 -39.27 17.75
CA ARG A 4 27.98 -38.00 17.38
C ARG A 4 27.52 -37.47 16.02
N GLN A 5 27.25 -38.34 15.04
CA GLN A 5 26.71 -37.92 13.74
C GLN A 5 25.25 -37.44 13.84
N ILE A 6 24.41 -38.10 14.65
CA ILE A 6 23.02 -37.68 14.87
C ILE A 6 22.96 -36.34 15.62
N ALA A 7 23.79 -36.16 16.66
CA ALA A 7 23.87 -34.89 17.38
C ALA A 7 24.40 -33.73 16.51
N ASN A 8 25.35 -34.02 15.62
CA ASN A 8 25.84 -33.02 14.66
C ASN A 8 24.77 -32.67 13.61
N ASN A 9 24.02 -33.64 13.08
CA ASN A 9 22.93 -33.37 12.13
C ASN A 9 21.75 -32.63 12.78
N ALA A 10 21.33 -33.02 13.98
CA ALA A 10 20.29 -32.30 14.74
C ALA A 10 20.74 -30.87 15.13
N GLY A 11 22.03 -30.68 15.43
CA GLY A 11 22.62 -29.36 15.66
C GLY A 11 22.67 -28.48 14.41
N LEU A 12 22.94 -29.08 13.24
CA LEU A 12 22.92 -28.40 11.94
C LEU A 12 21.48 -27.99 11.55
N GLU A 13 20.50 -28.89 11.67
CA GLU A 13 19.08 -28.58 11.40
C GLU A 13 18.54 -27.51 12.36
N GLY A 14 18.84 -27.61 13.66
CA GLY A 14 18.47 -26.58 14.62
C GLY A 14 19.11 -25.23 14.33
N SER A 15 20.34 -25.19 13.80
CA SER A 15 20.98 -23.94 13.37
C SER A 15 20.31 -23.31 12.15
N VAL A 16 19.86 -24.13 11.19
CA VAL A 16 19.13 -23.65 10.00
C VAL A 16 17.77 -23.08 10.39
N VAL A 17 17.04 -23.77 11.28
CA VAL A 17 15.74 -23.29 11.78
C VAL A 17 15.89 -21.94 12.50
N VAL A 18 16.89 -21.78 13.37
CA VAL A 18 17.15 -20.51 14.07
C VAL A 18 17.42 -19.37 13.08
N GLU A 19 18.23 -19.61 12.04
CA GLU A 19 18.53 -18.59 11.02
C GLU A 19 17.28 -18.21 10.21
N ASN A 20 16.45 -19.19 9.83
CA ASN A 20 15.19 -18.92 9.12
C ASN A 20 14.22 -18.10 9.97
N VAL A 21 14.10 -18.44 11.26
CA VAL A 21 13.26 -17.70 12.20
C VAL A 21 13.78 -16.28 12.42
N LYS A 22 15.09 -16.09 12.48
CA LYS A 22 15.70 -14.77 12.56
C LYS A 22 15.35 -13.91 11.34
N LYS A 23 15.52 -14.46 10.13
CA LYS A 23 15.12 -13.78 8.89
C LYS A 23 13.64 -13.43 8.86
N PHE A 24 12.78 -14.35 9.30
CA PHE A 24 11.34 -14.08 9.42
C PHE A 24 11.05 -12.87 10.33
N VAL A 25 11.70 -12.79 11.50
CA VAL A 25 11.54 -11.65 12.42
C VAL A 25 12.04 -10.35 11.79
N GLU A 26 13.16 -10.39 11.09
CA GLU A 26 13.70 -9.22 10.37
C GLU A 26 12.76 -8.74 9.26
N ASP A 27 12.27 -9.65 8.42
CA ASP A 27 11.41 -9.30 7.28
C ASP A 27 10.02 -8.84 7.74
N TYR A 28 9.46 -9.48 8.78
CA TYR A 28 8.24 -9.01 9.44
C TYR A 28 8.39 -7.58 9.95
N ASN A 29 9.49 -7.27 10.65
CA ASN A 29 9.72 -5.95 11.20
C ASN A 29 9.92 -4.90 10.10
N LYS A 30 10.68 -5.21 9.05
CA LYS A 30 10.87 -4.31 7.90
C LYS A 30 9.55 -4.00 7.19
N LEU A 31 8.70 -5.01 7.00
CA LEU A 31 7.38 -4.82 6.39
C LEU A 31 6.49 -3.95 7.30
N LEU A 32 6.50 -4.20 8.61
CA LEU A 32 5.75 -3.41 9.58
C LEU A 32 6.21 -1.95 9.62
N ASP A 33 7.52 -1.69 9.51
CA ASP A 33 8.10 -0.35 9.40
C ASP A 33 7.59 0.39 8.14
N ASP A 34 7.62 -0.25 6.96
CA ASP A 34 7.10 0.36 5.72
C ASP A 34 5.60 0.65 5.83
N LEU A 35 4.81 -0.28 6.37
CA LEU A 35 3.37 -0.12 6.56
C LEU A 35 3.05 1.02 7.54
N HIS A 36 3.73 1.08 8.68
CA HIS A 36 3.58 2.19 9.63
C HIS A 36 4.03 3.52 9.05
N GLY A 37 5.12 3.52 8.27
CA GLY A 37 5.58 4.69 7.54
C GLY A 37 4.48 5.24 6.65
N ARG A 38 3.89 4.40 5.79
CA ARG A 38 2.80 4.81 4.89
C ARG A 38 1.52 5.22 5.64
N TYR A 39 1.17 4.49 6.68
CA TYR A 39 -0.05 4.72 7.47
C TYR A 39 0.01 6.02 8.30
N ASN A 40 1.19 6.39 8.83
CA ASN A 40 1.35 7.55 9.71
C ASN A 40 1.93 8.78 9.00
N ASN A 41 2.44 8.65 7.77
CA ASN A 41 3.01 9.79 7.05
C ASN A 41 1.92 10.82 6.73
N ASN A 42 2.11 12.06 7.17
CA ASN A 42 1.14 13.13 6.98
C ASN A 42 1.12 13.60 5.51
N LYS A 43 -0.05 14.11 5.11
CA LYS A 43 -0.21 14.84 3.85
C LYS A 43 0.40 16.23 3.99
N TYR A 44 1.01 16.74 2.92
CA TYR A 44 1.39 18.15 2.81
C TYR A 44 0.34 18.88 1.96
N PRO A 45 -0.62 19.62 2.56
CA PRO A 45 -1.74 20.22 1.82
C PRO A 45 -1.31 21.23 0.76
N ASP A 46 -0.18 21.90 0.99
CA ASP A 46 0.34 22.95 0.10
C ASP A 46 0.91 22.40 -1.22
N TYR A 47 1.06 21.08 -1.33
CA TYR A 47 1.61 20.42 -2.51
C TYR A 47 0.49 19.76 -3.31
N GLU A 48 -0.17 20.55 -4.15
CA GLU A 48 -1.18 20.08 -5.08
C GLU A 48 -0.56 19.49 -6.36
N VAL A 49 -1.40 18.87 -7.19
CA VAL A 49 -0.99 18.39 -8.52
C VAL A 49 -0.61 19.58 -9.40
N LEU A 50 0.58 19.54 -9.98
CA LEU A 50 1.07 20.62 -10.83
C LEU A 50 0.29 20.69 -12.14
N THR A 51 -0.01 21.90 -12.60
CA THR A 51 -0.45 22.13 -13.97
C THR A 51 0.72 22.00 -14.94
N LYS A 52 0.42 21.75 -16.22
CA LYS A 52 1.46 21.65 -17.26
C LYS A 52 2.33 22.92 -17.34
N ASP A 53 1.74 24.08 -17.13
CA ASP A 53 2.46 25.36 -17.16
C ASP A 53 3.37 25.51 -15.94
N GLN A 54 2.92 25.06 -14.77
CA GLN A 54 3.75 25.03 -13.55
C GLN A 54 4.92 24.06 -13.73
N GLU A 55 4.67 22.84 -14.23
CA GLU A 55 5.73 21.87 -14.51
C GLU A 55 6.77 22.42 -15.50
N ALA A 56 6.32 23.08 -16.57
CA ALA A 56 7.21 23.68 -17.57
C ALA A 56 8.06 24.84 -17.03
N SER A 57 7.59 25.49 -15.96
CA SER A 57 8.30 26.59 -15.30
C SER A 57 9.33 26.13 -14.25
N MET A 58 9.37 24.83 -13.94
CA MET A 58 10.20 24.25 -12.89
C MET A 58 11.32 23.38 -13.48
N SER A 59 12.41 23.21 -12.74
CA SER A 59 13.44 22.23 -13.10
C SER A 59 12.95 20.80 -12.84
N HIS A 60 13.57 19.81 -13.50
CA HIS A 60 13.22 18.41 -13.30
C HIS A 60 13.29 17.97 -11.83
N GLU A 61 14.36 18.36 -11.13
CA GLU A 61 14.55 18.04 -9.71
C GLU A 61 13.50 18.72 -8.82
N GLN A 62 13.07 19.94 -9.16
CA GLN A 62 11.99 20.62 -8.44
C GLN A 62 10.65 19.92 -8.65
N VAL A 63 10.34 19.50 -9.88
CA VAL A 63 9.12 18.74 -10.19
C VAL A 63 9.11 17.39 -9.46
N GLU A 64 10.24 16.69 -9.43
CA GLU A 64 10.37 15.41 -8.73
C GLU A 64 10.10 15.56 -7.23
N LYS A 65 10.80 16.48 -6.55
CA LYS A 65 10.61 16.75 -5.12
C LYS A 65 9.19 17.25 -4.81
N TRP A 66 8.60 18.06 -5.69
CA TRP A 66 7.21 18.50 -5.53
C TRP A 66 6.25 17.31 -5.59
N ASN A 67 6.42 16.45 -6.58
CA ASN A 67 5.60 15.26 -6.76
C ASN A 67 5.75 14.25 -5.61
N GLU A 68 6.95 14.09 -5.04
CA GLU A 68 7.16 13.30 -3.83
C GLU A 68 6.34 13.84 -2.65
N ARG A 69 6.36 15.17 -2.44
CA ARG A 69 5.59 15.83 -1.39
C ARG A 69 4.08 15.75 -1.64
N ALA A 70 3.64 15.94 -2.88
CA ALA A 70 2.24 15.83 -3.29
C ALA A 70 1.68 14.41 -3.09
N LYS A 71 2.52 13.38 -3.30
CA LYS A 71 2.17 11.96 -3.06
C LYS A 71 2.30 11.54 -1.59
N SER A 72 2.88 12.37 -0.74
CA SER A 72 3.01 12.08 0.68
C SER A 72 1.64 12.00 1.36
N GLY A 73 1.50 11.03 2.26
CA GLY A 73 0.27 10.87 3.04
C GLY A 73 -0.98 10.48 2.25
N LEU A 74 -0.83 10.02 1.00
CA LEU A 74 -1.94 9.43 0.23
C LEU A 74 -2.60 8.26 0.97
N LEU A 75 -1.83 7.52 1.77
CA LEU A 75 -2.29 6.40 2.58
C LEU A 75 -2.38 6.75 4.07
N TYR A 76 -2.39 8.04 4.41
CA TYR A 76 -2.51 8.50 5.80
C TYR A 76 -3.80 7.97 6.42
N ARG A 77 -3.65 7.19 7.50
CA ARG A 77 -4.75 6.52 8.19
C ARG A 77 -5.65 5.67 7.28
N ASP A 78 -5.10 5.12 6.22
CA ASP A 78 -5.82 4.26 5.30
C ASP A 78 -6.35 2.99 5.98
N GLY A 79 -7.60 2.62 5.63
CA GLY A 79 -8.29 1.48 6.23
C GLY A 79 -7.74 0.12 5.82
N TYR A 80 -7.23 -0.01 4.58
CA TYR A 80 -6.61 -1.25 4.11
C TYR A 80 -5.28 -1.48 4.82
N LEU A 81 -4.43 -0.45 4.92
CA LEU A 81 -3.17 -0.53 5.67
C LEU A 81 -3.41 -0.87 7.14
N ARG A 82 -4.37 -0.21 7.80
CA ARG A 82 -4.74 -0.53 9.19
C ARG A 82 -5.12 -1.99 9.36
N SER A 83 -5.90 -2.51 8.42
CA SER A 83 -6.37 -3.90 8.47
C SER A 83 -5.23 -4.90 8.26
N ILE A 84 -4.31 -4.62 7.33
CA ILE A 84 -3.10 -5.43 7.10
C ILE A 84 -2.22 -5.48 8.35
N ILE A 85 -1.96 -4.32 8.97
CA ILE A 85 -1.17 -4.22 10.20
C ILE A 85 -1.83 -5.03 11.33
N SER A 86 -3.15 -4.96 11.46
CA SER A 86 -3.89 -5.75 12.45
C SER A 86 -3.77 -7.26 12.18
N ASP A 87 -4.01 -7.69 10.94
CA ASP A 87 -3.92 -9.11 10.57
C ASP A 87 -2.52 -9.68 10.81
N MET A 88 -1.46 -8.90 10.52
CA MET A 88 -0.08 -9.27 10.81
C MET A 88 0.15 -9.47 12.31
N ARG A 89 -0.34 -8.54 13.15
CA ARG A 89 -0.21 -8.61 14.61
C ARG A 89 -0.98 -9.80 15.18
N ASP A 90 -2.19 -10.05 14.68
CA ASP A 90 -3.03 -11.14 15.16
C ASP A 90 -2.39 -12.51 14.83
N ALA A 91 -1.83 -12.65 13.62
CA ALA A 91 -1.17 -13.89 13.20
C ALA A 91 -0.03 -14.31 14.13
N VAL A 92 0.76 -13.36 14.62
CA VAL A 92 1.96 -13.61 15.44
C VAL A 92 1.69 -13.65 16.96
N THR A 93 0.52 -13.17 17.39
CA THR A 93 0.15 -13.13 18.82
C THR A 93 -0.75 -14.28 19.24
N ASN A 94 -1.62 -14.75 18.34
CA ASN A 94 -2.59 -15.80 18.64
C ASN A 94 -1.94 -17.17 18.78
N ARG A 95 -2.48 -17.98 19.71
CA ARG A 95 -2.11 -19.38 19.89
C ARG A 95 -2.36 -20.19 18.62
N VAL A 96 -1.49 -21.14 18.33
CA VAL A 96 -1.65 -22.20 17.32
C VAL A 96 -2.19 -23.44 18.03
N GLY A 97 -3.43 -23.81 17.75
CA GLY A 97 -4.14 -24.89 18.43
C GLY A 97 -3.61 -26.29 18.10
N SER A 98 -3.13 -26.48 16.86
CA SER A 98 -2.52 -27.73 16.39
C SER A 98 -1.17 -28.03 17.05
N ALA A 99 -0.49 -27.00 17.58
CA ALA A 99 0.82 -27.15 18.18
C ALA A 99 0.69 -27.88 19.55
N PRO A 100 1.27 -29.10 19.68
CA PRO A 100 1.13 -29.89 20.89
C PRO A 100 1.94 -29.30 22.05
N GLY A 101 1.57 -29.70 23.27
CA GLY A 101 2.39 -29.46 24.45
C GLY A 101 2.40 -28.01 24.95
N ARG A 102 3.54 -27.59 25.49
CA ARG A 102 3.68 -26.28 26.16
C ARG A 102 4.00 -25.15 25.18
N TYR A 103 4.54 -25.49 24.01
CA TYR A 103 4.89 -24.55 22.96
C TYR A 103 3.74 -24.47 21.97
N ASN A 104 2.87 -23.47 22.16
CA ASN A 104 1.69 -23.30 21.31
C ASN A 104 1.55 -21.88 20.75
N ASN A 105 2.55 -21.02 20.93
CA ASN A 105 2.59 -19.67 20.39
C ASN A 105 4.04 -19.19 20.25
N LEU A 106 4.25 -18.11 19.50
CA LEU A 106 5.58 -17.54 19.24
C LEU A 106 6.29 -17.10 20.53
N ALA A 107 5.57 -16.54 21.51
CA ALA A 107 6.16 -16.10 22.77
C ALA A 107 6.75 -17.26 23.58
N ALA A 108 6.09 -18.41 23.56
CA ALA A 108 6.56 -19.63 24.23
C ALA A 108 7.91 -20.13 23.67
N ILE A 109 8.20 -19.86 22.40
CA ILE A 109 9.45 -20.26 21.73
C ILE A 109 10.48 -19.12 21.63
N GLY A 110 10.27 -18.01 22.36
CA GLY A 110 11.24 -16.92 22.46
C GLY A 110 11.04 -15.77 21.48
N ILE A 111 9.94 -15.75 20.71
CA ILE A 111 9.62 -14.64 19.79
C ILE A 111 8.52 -13.81 20.41
N THR A 112 8.88 -12.62 20.89
CA THR A 112 7.98 -11.78 21.68
C THR A 112 7.82 -10.41 21.06
N SER A 113 6.75 -9.72 21.43
CA SER A 113 6.61 -8.30 21.08
C SER A 113 7.76 -7.50 21.69
N LYS A 114 8.39 -6.67 20.86
CA LYS A 114 9.42 -5.70 21.23
C LYS A 114 8.81 -4.43 21.80
N ASP A 115 7.70 -3.98 21.22
CA ASP A 115 7.03 -2.72 21.53
C ASP A 115 5.52 -2.76 21.19
N GLN A 116 4.80 -1.69 21.56
CA GLN A 116 3.36 -1.57 21.31
C GLN A 116 2.99 -1.38 19.83
N SER A 117 3.96 -1.12 18.95
CA SER A 117 3.72 -1.03 17.51
C SER A 117 3.63 -2.41 16.87
N GLY A 118 4.08 -3.46 17.56
CA GLY A 118 3.90 -4.85 17.13
C GLY A 118 5.16 -5.45 16.50
N HIS A 119 6.31 -4.78 16.59
CA HIS A 119 7.60 -5.36 16.22
C HIS A 119 7.88 -6.60 17.08
N LEU A 120 8.64 -7.52 16.50
CA LEU A 120 9.08 -8.75 17.15
C LEU A 120 10.56 -8.67 17.56
N LYS A 121 10.90 -9.35 18.64
CA LYS A 121 12.26 -9.64 19.08
C LYS A 121 12.42 -11.14 19.29
N LEU A 122 13.61 -11.66 18.99
CA LEU A 122 13.96 -13.06 19.10
C LEU A 122 14.95 -13.30 20.25
N ASP A 123 14.62 -14.24 21.13
CA ASP A 123 15.53 -14.88 22.07
C ASP A 123 16.02 -16.21 21.48
N GLU A 124 17.20 -16.20 20.87
CA GLU A 124 17.77 -17.38 20.21
C GLU A 124 18.01 -18.55 21.17
N ASN A 125 18.29 -18.28 22.45
CA ASN A 125 18.54 -19.35 23.42
C ASN A 125 17.24 -20.08 23.77
N LYS A 126 16.15 -19.34 23.96
CA LYS A 126 14.81 -19.94 24.16
C LYS A 126 14.35 -20.70 22.93
N LEU A 127 14.60 -20.16 21.74
CA LEU A 127 14.27 -20.85 20.50
C LEU A 127 15.04 -22.17 20.36
N ARG A 128 16.37 -22.15 20.57
CA ARG A 128 17.20 -23.36 20.55
C ARG A 128 16.77 -24.40 21.57
N THR A 129 16.34 -23.94 22.75
CA THR A 129 15.80 -24.81 23.81
C THR A 129 14.48 -25.45 23.36
N ALA A 130 13.57 -24.66 22.78
CA ALA A 130 12.28 -25.16 22.28
C ALA A 130 12.47 -26.17 21.13
N ILE A 131 13.36 -25.87 20.18
CA ILE A 131 13.69 -26.79 19.06
C ILE A 131 14.25 -28.11 19.59
N SER A 132 15.15 -28.06 20.58
CA SER A 132 15.72 -29.27 21.17
C SER A 132 14.70 -30.09 21.97
N ALA A 133 13.73 -29.43 22.60
CA ALA A 133 12.75 -30.06 23.47
C ALA A 133 11.56 -30.66 22.70
N GLU A 134 10.94 -29.88 21.81
CA GLU A 134 9.71 -30.22 21.10
C GLU A 134 9.76 -29.66 19.66
N PRO A 135 10.59 -30.22 18.77
CA PRO A 135 10.81 -29.69 17.41
C PRO A 135 9.52 -29.69 16.56
N ASP A 136 8.67 -30.71 16.72
CA ASP A 136 7.38 -30.79 16.02
C ASP A 136 6.46 -29.64 16.42
N ALA A 137 6.48 -29.21 17.68
CA ALA A 137 5.68 -28.07 18.14
C ALA A 137 6.18 -26.76 17.53
N VAL A 138 7.50 -26.57 17.42
CA VAL A 138 8.09 -25.41 16.74
C VAL A 138 7.68 -25.39 15.26
N ASN A 139 7.78 -26.52 14.57
CA ASN A 139 7.36 -26.63 13.17
C ASN A 139 5.87 -26.33 13.00
N GLN A 140 5.01 -26.89 13.85
CA GLN A 140 3.56 -26.64 13.84
C GLN A 140 3.23 -25.16 14.02
N ILE A 141 3.89 -24.48 14.97
CA ILE A 141 3.68 -23.03 15.20
C ILE A 141 3.95 -22.22 13.93
N PHE A 142 4.96 -22.58 13.14
CA PHE A 142 5.32 -21.80 11.96
C PHE A 142 4.56 -22.19 10.71
N SER A 143 4.50 -23.48 10.40
CA SER A 143 4.18 -23.96 9.06
C SER A 143 3.01 -24.93 8.98
N HIS A 144 2.26 -25.16 10.07
CA HIS A 144 1.08 -26.00 9.96
C HIS A 144 0.04 -25.36 9.05
N THR A 145 -0.57 -26.18 8.22
CA THR A 145 -1.76 -25.84 7.44
C THR A 145 -2.81 -26.86 7.81
N ASP A 146 -3.91 -26.37 8.35
CA ASP A 146 -5.07 -27.16 8.70
C ASP A 146 -5.89 -27.47 7.45
N ASP A 147 -6.34 -28.70 7.31
CA ASP A 147 -7.06 -29.17 6.11
C ASP A 147 -8.47 -28.53 5.98
N ASP A 148 -9.03 -28.05 7.10
CA ASP A 148 -10.34 -27.40 7.16
C ASP A 148 -10.24 -25.85 7.14
N ASP A 149 -9.06 -25.29 6.80
CA ASP A 149 -8.75 -23.86 6.82
C ASP A 149 -9.05 -23.18 8.18
N ASN A 150 -8.93 -23.91 9.31
CA ASN A 150 -9.15 -23.33 10.63
C ASN A 150 -7.98 -22.40 11.01
N TYR A 151 -8.24 -21.08 10.99
CA TYR A 151 -7.27 -20.06 11.40
C TYR A 151 -6.62 -20.35 12.77
N GLY A 152 -7.39 -20.87 13.74
CA GLY A 152 -6.90 -21.16 15.08
C GLY A 152 -5.83 -22.25 15.12
N ASP A 153 -5.85 -23.16 14.16
CA ASP A 153 -4.93 -24.28 14.06
C ASP A 153 -3.79 -24.00 13.08
N ASN A 154 -4.00 -23.15 12.08
CA ASN A 154 -2.96 -22.73 11.15
C ASN A 154 -1.72 -22.14 11.85
N GLY A 155 -0.55 -22.52 11.36
CA GLY A 155 0.72 -21.92 11.72
C GLY A 155 0.82 -20.47 11.26
N VAL A 156 1.77 -19.72 11.82
CA VAL A 156 1.93 -18.28 11.61
C VAL A 156 2.17 -17.93 10.14
N ALA A 157 2.99 -18.70 9.41
CA ALA A 157 3.27 -18.44 8.01
C ALA A 157 2.02 -18.62 7.14
N THR A 158 1.25 -19.67 7.39
CA THR A 158 -0.02 -19.95 6.70
C THR A 158 -1.05 -18.85 6.99
N ARG A 159 -1.21 -18.45 8.26
CA ARG A 159 -2.08 -17.33 8.65
C ARG A 159 -1.73 -16.03 7.92
N LEU A 160 -0.44 -15.70 7.88
CA LEU A 160 0.03 -14.50 7.19
C LEU A 160 -0.24 -14.60 5.68
N ALA A 161 0.11 -15.72 5.05
CA ALA A 161 -0.11 -15.93 3.62
C ALA A 161 -1.59 -15.79 3.23
N GLU A 162 -2.49 -16.44 3.96
CA GLU A 162 -3.93 -16.38 3.69
C GLU A 162 -4.51 -14.99 3.92
N ARG A 163 -4.20 -14.35 5.06
CA ARG A 163 -4.75 -13.03 5.41
C ARG A 163 -4.23 -11.97 4.46
N LEU A 164 -2.91 -11.92 4.25
CA LEU A 164 -2.30 -10.97 3.33
C LEU A 164 -2.73 -11.22 1.88
N GLY A 165 -2.88 -12.48 1.47
CA GLY A 165 -3.44 -12.85 0.17
C GLY A 165 -4.86 -12.32 -0.01
N LYS A 166 -5.75 -12.53 0.96
CA LYS A 166 -7.13 -11.97 0.94
C LYS A 166 -7.13 -10.45 0.89
N ARG A 167 -6.25 -9.78 1.64
CA ARG A 167 -6.09 -8.31 1.58
C ARG A 167 -5.58 -7.86 0.22
N MET A 168 -4.65 -8.58 -0.37
CA MET A 168 -4.12 -8.29 -1.71
C MET A 168 -5.20 -8.40 -2.78
N GLU A 169 -6.04 -9.44 -2.74
CA GLU A 169 -7.17 -9.57 -3.67
C GLU A 169 -8.21 -8.45 -3.49
N SER A 170 -8.50 -8.07 -2.24
CA SER A 170 -9.37 -6.91 -1.97
C SER A 170 -8.77 -5.61 -2.49
N LEU A 171 -7.48 -5.40 -2.27
CA LEU A 171 -6.75 -4.25 -2.80
C LEU A 171 -6.74 -4.23 -4.32
N LYS A 172 -6.53 -5.37 -4.98
CA LYS A 172 -6.62 -5.52 -6.44
C LYS A 172 -8.00 -5.13 -6.96
N SER A 173 -9.08 -5.58 -6.30
CA SER A 173 -10.44 -5.22 -6.70
C SER A 173 -10.68 -3.71 -6.59
N HIS A 174 -10.14 -3.09 -5.55
CA HIS A 174 -10.32 -1.66 -5.29
C HIS A 174 -9.44 -0.78 -6.17
N ALA A 175 -8.13 -1.00 -6.15
CA ALA A 175 -7.13 -0.14 -6.75
C ALA A 175 -6.57 -0.63 -8.09
N GLY A 176 -6.83 -1.89 -8.45
CA GLY A 176 -6.24 -2.50 -9.62
C GLY A 176 -4.89 -3.14 -9.34
N MET A 177 -4.39 -3.90 -10.33
CA MET A 177 -3.06 -4.55 -10.26
C MET A 177 -2.01 -3.81 -11.08
N THR A 178 -2.44 -2.95 -12.00
CA THR A 178 -1.56 -2.25 -12.92
C THR A 178 -2.08 -0.82 -13.07
N ALA A 179 -1.26 0.08 -13.61
CA ALA A 179 -1.75 1.40 -14.01
C ALA A 179 -2.72 1.36 -15.21
N ASN A 180 -3.11 0.17 -15.68
CA ASN A 180 -4.04 -0.01 -16.79
C ASN A 180 -5.49 0.22 -16.32
N LYS A 181 -6.10 1.28 -16.85
CA LYS A 181 -7.47 1.69 -16.54
C LYS A 181 -8.53 0.63 -16.87
N SER A 182 -8.23 -0.24 -17.83
CA SER A 182 -9.11 -1.33 -18.26
C SER A 182 -9.18 -2.51 -17.28
N ASP A 183 -8.51 -2.43 -16.13
CA ASP A 183 -8.51 -3.51 -15.14
C ASP A 183 -9.82 -3.64 -14.34
N ARG A 184 -10.79 -2.75 -14.63
CA ARG A 184 -12.15 -2.74 -14.07
C ARG A 184 -12.19 -2.61 -12.54
N SER A 185 -11.08 -2.20 -11.91
CA SER A 185 -11.04 -1.84 -10.50
C SER A 185 -11.98 -0.66 -10.20
N GLU A 186 -12.30 -0.47 -8.93
CA GLU A 186 -13.14 0.66 -8.50
C GLU A 186 -12.48 2.01 -8.84
N LEU A 187 -11.19 2.15 -8.54
CA LEU A 187 -10.42 3.35 -8.89
C LEU A 187 -10.27 3.50 -10.41
N GLY A 188 -10.07 2.42 -11.16
CA GLY A 188 -10.01 2.44 -12.63
C GLY A 188 -11.29 3.00 -13.24
N LYS A 189 -12.45 2.49 -12.83
CA LYS A 189 -13.77 3.00 -13.28
C LYS A 189 -13.99 4.46 -12.89
N LEU A 190 -13.54 4.85 -11.70
CA LEU A 190 -13.65 6.23 -11.23
C LEU A 190 -12.81 7.18 -12.09
N ILE A 191 -11.59 6.77 -12.44
CA ILE A 191 -10.72 7.50 -13.38
C ILE A 191 -11.40 7.66 -14.73
N GLU A 192 -11.93 6.59 -15.33
CA GLU A 192 -12.64 6.65 -16.61
C GLU A 192 -13.84 7.62 -16.57
N SER A 193 -14.61 7.59 -15.47
CA SER A 193 -15.71 8.53 -15.24
C SER A 193 -15.24 9.98 -15.20
N TYR A 194 -14.16 10.27 -14.47
CA TYR A 194 -13.61 11.62 -14.41
C TYR A 194 -13.03 12.09 -15.75
N GLU A 195 -12.42 11.19 -16.53
CA GLU A 195 -11.93 11.54 -17.87
C GLU A 195 -13.07 11.89 -18.82
N LYS A 196 -14.19 11.17 -18.74
CA LYS A 196 -15.40 11.51 -19.50
C LYS A 196 -15.94 12.87 -19.10
N GLN A 197 -16.10 13.13 -17.79
CA GLN A 197 -16.55 14.44 -17.30
C GLN A 197 -15.63 15.56 -17.76
N MET A 198 -14.31 15.35 -17.71
CA MET A 198 -13.32 16.31 -18.17
C MET A 198 -13.43 16.57 -19.68
N SER A 199 -13.68 15.54 -20.49
CA SER A 199 -13.93 15.69 -21.93
C SER A 199 -15.19 16.52 -22.19
N ASP A 200 -16.29 16.23 -21.50
CA ASP A 200 -17.56 16.94 -21.68
C ASP A 200 -17.42 18.43 -21.30
N ILE A 201 -16.71 18.73 -20.21
CA ILE A 201 -16.39 20.10 -19.80
C ILE A 201 -15.53 20.81 -20.85
N LYS A 202 -14.51 20.14 -21.41
CA LYS A 202 -13.68 20.72 -22.48
C LYS A 202 -14.49 21.10 -23.70
N GLN A 203 -15.41 20.22 -24.14
CA GLN A 203 -16.30 20.51 -25.28
C GLN A 203 -17.23 21.70 -25.00
N LEU A 204 -17.76 21.79 -23.78
CA LEU A 204 -18.57 22.92 -23.35
C LEU A 204 -17.76 24.23 -23.37
N MET A 205 -16.53 24.21 -22.83
CA MET A 205 -15.64 25.38 -22.83
C MET A 205 -15.33 25.85 -24.26
N SER A 206 -14.98 24.94 -25.17
CA SER A 206 -14.75 25.29 -26.58
C SER A 206 -16.00 25.86 -27.25
N SER A 207 -17.19 25.35 -26.92
CA SER A 207 -18.45 25.87 -27.45
C SER A 207 -18.74 27.29 -26.94
N PHE A 208 -18.47 27.54 -25.66
CA PHE A 208 -18.63 28.86 -25.05
C PHE A 208 -17.62 29.87 -25.62
N GLU A 209 -16.36 29.48 -25.77
CA GLU A 209 -15.32 30.29 -26.41
C GLU A 209 -15.74 30.70 -27.84
N ASN A 210 -16.23 29.75 -28.64
CA ASN A 210 -16.75 30.03 -29.97
C ASN A 210 -17.92 31.02 -29.97
N GLN A 211 -18.80 30.97 -28.96
CA GLN A 211 -19.89 31.93 -28.82
C GLN A 211 -19.38 33.33 -28.44
N LEU A 212 -18.37 33.43 -27.58
CA LEU A 212 -17.74 34.69 -27.22
C LEU A 212 -17.08 35.35 -28.44
N TYR A 213 -16.33 34.58 -29.25
CA TYR A 213 -15.76 35.11 -30.49
C TYR A 213 -16.83 35.62 -31.46
N LYS A 214 -17.96 34.92 -31.61
CA LYS A 214 -19.06 35.40 -32.45
C LYS A 214 -19.65 36.73 -31.95
N LYS A 215 -19.83 36.88 -30.63
CA LYS A 215 -20.32 38.14 -30.04
C LYS A 215 -19.30 39.27 -30.19
N TYR A 216 -18.01 38.96 -30.01
CA TYR A 216 -16.93 39.92 -30.19
C TYR A 216 -16.85 40.41 -31.64
N ASN A 217 -16.86 39.51 -32.62
CA ASN A 217 -16.85 39.88 -34.04
C ASN A 217 -18.08 40.71 -34.44
N ALA A 218 -19.28 40.34 -33.96
CA ALA A 218 -20.50 41.13 -34.21
C ALA A 218 -20.41 42.54 -33.60
N MET A 219 -19.76 42.68 -32.44
CA MET A 219 -19.49 43.96 -31.81
C MET A 219 -18.48 44.79 -32.62
N GLU A 220 -17.39 44.19 -33.10
CA GLU A 220 -16.43 44.87 -33.98
C GLU A 220 -17.09 45.38 -35.28
N GLU A 221 -17.93 44.55 -35.92
CA GLU A 221 -18.70 44.97 -37.09
C GLU A 221 -19.64 46.14 -36.79
N ALA A 222 -20.32 46.11 -35.65
CA ALA A 222 -21.22 47.19 -35.23
C ALA A 222 -20.45 48.50 -34.96
N ILE A 223 -19.30 48.43 -34.29
CA ILE A 223 -18.42 49.58 -34.03
C ILE A 223 -17.92 50.17 -35.36
N SER A 224 -17.52 49.32 -36.31
CA SER A 224 -17.08 49.75 -37.65
C SER A 224 -18.19 50.50 -38.40
N LYS A 225 -19.43 49.99 -38.36
CA LYS A 225 -20.61 50.66 -38.94
C LYS A 225 -20.92 51.99 -38.25
N LEU A 226 -20.84 52.06 -36.92
CA LEU A 226 -21.05 53.30 -36.18
C LEU A 226 -19.98 54.36 -36.50
N SER A 227 -18.72 53.95 -36.61
CA SER A 227 -17.61 54.83 -37.00
C SER A 227 -17.80 55.43 -38.40
N THR A 228 -18.21 54.60 -39.37
CA THR A 228 -18.50 55.08 -40.74
C THR A 228 -19.69 56.03 -40.78
N GLN A 229 -20.75 55.77 -40.01
CA GLN A 229 -21.88 56.69 -39.86
C GLN A 229 -21.47 58.01 -39.20
N PHE A 230 -20.71 57.97 -38.10
CA PHE A 230 -20.23 59.18 -37.42
C PHE A 230 -19.37 60.04 -38.34
N GLY A 231 -18.47 59.42 -39.12
CA GLY A 231 -17.65 60.12 -40.11
C GLY A 231 -18.44 60.74 -41.27
N PHE A 232 -19.62 60.20 -41.60
CA PHE A 232 -20.53 60.81 -42.58
C PHE A 232 -21.20 62.07 -41.99
N PHE A 233 -21.72 61.98 -40.76
CA PHE A 233 -22.37 63.10 -40.09
C PHE A 233 -21.39 64.23 -39.71
N SER A 234 -20.13 63.92 -39.41
CA SER A 234 -19.13 64.95 -39.08
C SER A 234 -18.59 65.71 -40.30
N ARG A 235 -18.94 65.30 -41.52
CA ARG A 235 -18.54 65.96 -42.78
C ARG A 235 -19.65 66.80 -43.42
N GLN A 236 -20.86 66.75 -42.88
CA GLN A 236 -21.95 67.69 -43.17
C GLN A 236 -21.90 68.88 -42.20
#